data_AF-A0A6C0JBC1-F1
#
_entry.id   AF-A0A6C0JBC1-F1
#
_cell.length_a   1.000
_cell.length_b   1.000
_cell.length_c   1.000
_cell.angle_alpha   90.00
_cell.angle_beta   90.00
_cell.angle_gamma   90.00
#
_symmetry.space_group_name_H-M   'P 1'
#
loop_
_entity.id
_entity.type
_entity.pdbx_description
1 polymer ?
#
loop_
_entity_poly.entity_id
_entity_poly.type
_entity_poly.pdbx_seq_one_letter_code
_entity_poly.pdbx_strand_id
1 'polypeptide(L)'
;MSKKHFNTSNICIYASELASLVGLNNFKPISETLYRIWKKNFPKDYERIFKKMGNKANPLEDSKISFQKIAKKYNKNLDLDLDKCIDSKNVDKMISKREELMEVCKDMDEKDKKKIEANIINLTNTGFGTKNESNSIHIYTKMTGIAVINISNFYKRIIMKSGDYNWYVGGKIDGICPDKTIIEVKNRMHKLFYNLREYEKIQTYCYMYILESNKSQLVETYMKGTQPEINIIDVEFEEIYWTFIFSRINTFVEYFNLFLENDELKIDLLENGVENFKINIY
;
A
#
# COMPACT_ATOMS: atom_id res chain seq x y z
N MET A 1 -8.54 32.48 11.72
CA MET A 1 -8.00 31.14 11.40
C MET A 1 -9.18 30.21 11.10
N SER A 2 -9.47 29.98 9.82
CA SER A 2 -10.61 29.15 9.41
C SER A 2 -10.30 27.68 9.66
N LYS A 3 -11.17 27.02 10.44
CA LYS A 3 -11.22 25.57 10.55
C LYS A 3 -11.51 25.03 9.16
N LYS A 4 -10.54 24.33 8.54
CA LYS A 4 -10.78 23.51 7.34
C LYS A 4 -11.85 22.48 7.71
N HIS A 5 -13.10 22.72 7.30
CA HIS A 5 -14.11 21.67 7.26
C HIS A 5 -13.59 20.59 6.30
N PHE A 6 -13.15 19.46 6.84
CA PHE A 6 -12.94 18.27 6.03
C PHE A 6 -14.29 17.89 5.44
N ASN A 7 -14.43 18.07 4.14
CA ASN A 7 -15.63 17.72 3.40
C ASN A 7 -15.83 16.19 3.50
N THR A 8 -16.81 15.75 4.30
CA THR A 8 -17.11 14.33 4.60
C THR A 8 -17.63 13.55 3.39
N SER A 9 -17.79 14.23 2.24
CA SER A 9 -18.31 13.66 0.99
C SER A 9 -17.23 13.06 0.08
N ASN A 10 -15.95 12.98 0.48
CA ASN A 10 -14.88 12.53 -0.42
C ASN A 10 -14.21 11.25 0.07
N ILE A 11 -14.46 10.14 -0.62
CA ILE A 11 -13.88 8.83 -0.33
C ILE A 11 -12.76 8.53 -1.35
N CYS A 12 -11.64 7.98 -0.90
CA CYS A 12 -10.52 7.64 -1.77
C CYS A 12 -10.11 6.16 -1.63
N ILE A 13 -10.07 5.47 -2.77
CA ILE A 13 -9.42 4.18 -2.95
C ILE A 13 -7.97 4.46 -3.36
N TYR A 14 -7.01 3.79 -2.71
CA TYR A 14 -5.61 4.00 -3.05
C TYR A 14 -5.18 3.11 -4.22
N ALA A 15 -4.33 3.64 -5.11
CA ALA A 15 -3.82 2.90 -6.26
C ALA A 15 -3.17 1.57 -5.86
N SER A 16 -2.40 1.57 -4.77
CA SER A 16 -1.73 0.39 -4.21
C SER A 16 -2.69 -0.67 -3.64
N GLU A 17 -3.94 -0.31 -3.39
CA GLU A 17 -4.98 -1.22 -2.87
C GLU A 17 -5.93 -1.68 -3.96
N LEU A 18 -5.90 -1.04 -5.13
CA LEU A 18 -6.89 -1.22 -6.17
C LEU A 18 -6.92 -2.66 -6.67
N ALA A 19 -5.75 -3.29 -6.85
CA ALA A 19 -5.64 -4.68 -7.27
C ALA A 19 -6.35 -5.67 -6.31
N SER A 20 -6.20 -5.44 -5.00
CA SER A 20 -6.93 -6.21 -3.98
C SER A 20 -8.41 -5.92 -4.03
N LEU A 21 -8.79 -4.66 -4.12
CA LEU A 21 -10.18 -4.25 -4.18
C LEU A 21 -10.92 -4.85 -5.37
N VAL A 22 -10.26 -5.04 -6.53
CA VAL A 22 -10.87 -5.64 -7.74
C VAL A 22 -10.71 -7.16 -7.84
N GLY A 23 -10.17 -7.81 -6.81
CA GLY A 23 -10.04 -9.28 -6.76
C GLY A 23 -8.91 -9.87 -7.61
N LEU A 24 -7.93 -9.04 -8.00
CA LEU A 24 -6.80 -9.44 -8.86
C LEU A 24 -5.47 -9.47 -8.09
N ASN A 25 -5.55 -9.59 -6.76
CA ASN A 25 -4.40 -9.71 -5.87
C ASN A 25 -4.68 -10.73 -4.76
N ASN A 26 -3.69 -11.58 -4.48
CA ASN A 26 -3.75 -12.59 -3.43
C ASN A 26 -3.10 -12.14 -2.10
N PHE A 27 -2.46 -10.98 -2.05
CA PHE A 27 -1.71 -10.54 -0.86
C PHE A 27 -2.58 -9.89 0.21
N LYS A 28 -3.64 -9.18 -0.17
CA LYS A 28 -4.51 -8.47 0.77
C LYS A 28 -5.98 -8.67 0.41
N PRO A 29 -6.85 -8.92 1.40
CA PRO A 29 -8.26 -9.11 1.16
C PRO A 29 -8.96 -7.77 0.87
N ILE A 30 -10.10 -7.82 0.15
CA ILE A 30 -10.96 -6.66 -0.13
C ILE A 30 -11.39 -5.97 1.17
N SER A 31 -11.62 -6.76 2.22
CA SER A 31 -12.01 -6.32 3.56
C SER A 31 -11.04 -5.33 4.20
N GLU A 32 -9.75 -5.37 3.85
CA GLU A 32 -8.76 -4.41 4.33
C GLU A 32 -9.05 -3.01 3.79
N THR A 33 -9.39 -2.92 2.50
CA THR A 33 -9.76 -1.65 1.86
C THR A 33 -11.09 -1.14 2.40
N LEU A 34 -12.09 -2.02 2.56
CA LEU A 34 -13.36 -1.73 3.23
C LEU A 34 -13.15 -1.13 4.62
N TYR A 35 -12.40 -1.83 5.48
CA TYR A 35 -12.11 -1.43 6.85
C TYR A 35 -11.41 -0.08 6.90
N ARG A 36 -10.37 0.13 6.06
CA ARG A 36 -9.66 1.40 6.00
C ARG A 36 -10.58 2.55 5.61
N ILE A 37 -11.39 2.36 4.57
CA ILE A 37 -12.32 3.39 4.09
C ILE A 37 -13.36 3.71 5.16
N TRP A 38 -13.95 2.70 5.80
CA TRP A 38 -14.93 2.89 6.87
C TRP A 38 -14.34 3.63 8.06
N LYS A 39 -13.23 3.13 8.63
CA LYS A 39 -12.56 3.73 9.79
C LYS A 39 -12.12 5.17 9.54
N LYS A 40 -11.64 5.48 8.33
CA LYS A 40 -11.14 6.82 7.98
C LYS A 40 -12.26 7.83 7.74
N ASN A 41 -13.30 7.45 7.00
CA ASN A 41 -14.31 8.40 6.53
C ASN A 41 -15.56 8.43 7.44
N PHE A 42 -15.79 7.37 8.21
CA PHE A 42 -16.94 7.24 9.12
C PHE A 42 -16.49 6.93 10.57
N PRO A 43 -15.58 7.73 11.16
CA PRO A 43 -14.98 7.42 12.46
C PRO A 43 -16.01 7.31 13.59
N LYS A 44 -17.07 8.13 13.56
CA LYS A 44 -18.14 8.07 14.57
C LYS A 44 -18.92 6.76 14.53
N ASP A 45 -19.22 6.27 13.32
CA ASP A 45 -19.93 5.01 13.13
C ASP A 45 -19.04 3.83 13.53
N TYR A 46 -17.77 3.86 13.10
CA TYR A 46 -16.75 2.90 13.53
C TYR A 46 -16.62 2.84 15.05
N GLU A 47 -16.46 3.99 15.72
CA GLU A 47 -16.35 4.06 17.18
C GLU A 47 -17.60 3.56 17.89
N ARG A 48 -18.79 3.80 17.34
CA ARG A 48 -20.06 3.30 17.88
C ARG A 48 -20.09 1.78 17.88
N ILE A 49 -19.77 1.15 16.75
CA ILE A 49 -19.74 -0.33 16.65
C ILE A 49 -18.60 -0.90 17.51
N PHE A 50 -17.41 -0.30 17.45
CA PHE A 50 -16.25 -0.75 18.22
C PHE A 50 -16.53 -0.74 19.74
N LYS A 51 -17.15 0.32 20.26
CA LYS A 51 -17.55 0.39 21.68
C LYS A 51 -18.62 -0.63 22.04
N LYS A 52 -19.60 -0.88 21.15
CA LYS A 52 -20.64 -1.91 21.32
C LYS A 52 -20.02 -3.31 21.47
N MET A 53 -18.93 -3.58 20.76
CA MET A 53 -18.25 -4.87 20.77
C MET A 53 -17.30 -5.08 21.97
N GLY A 54 -16.68 -4.02 22.48
CA GLY A 54 -15.72 -4.12 23.56
C GLY A 54 -14.58 -5.11 23.25
N ASN A 55 -14.35 -6.07 24.14
CA ASN A 55 -13.26 -7.05 24.02
C ASN A 55 -13.44 -8.06 22.88
N LYS A 56 -14.62 -8.14 22.26
CA LYS A 56 -14.84 -9.02 21.10
C LYS A 56 -14.31 -8.43 19.80
N ALA A 57 -13.97 -7.14 19.78
CA ALA A 57 -13.46 -6.49 18.58
C ALA A 57 -12.02 -6.92 18.29
N ASN A 58 -11.78 -7.33 17.05
CA ASN A 58 -10.49 -7.71 16.49
C ASN A 58 -10.09 -6.71 15.37
N PRO A 59 -9.73 -5.46 15.72
CA PRO A 59 -9.38 -4.44 14.74
C PRO A 59 -8.05 -4.79 14.05
N LEU A 60 -7.94 -4.48 12.76
CA LEU A 60 -6.67 -4.57 12.05
C LEU A 60 -5.60 -3.70 12.73
N GLU A 61 -4.46 -4.31 13.02
CA GLU A 61 -3.33 -3.68 13.69
C GLU A 61 -2.21 -3.38 12.69
N ASP A 62 -1.72 -2.14 12.71
CA ASP A 62 -0.60 -1.70 11.87
C ASP A 62 0.72 -2.36 12.29
N SER A 63 1.57 -2.76 11.33
CA SER A 63 2.84 -3.43 11.61
C SER A 63 3.79 -2.60 12.48
N LYS A 64 3.82 -1.28 12.34
CA LYS A 64 4.66 -0.39 13.18
C LYS A 64 4.12 -0.33 14.60
N ILE A 65 2.79 -0.23 14.76
CA ILE A 65 2.15 -0.26 16.10
C ILE A 65 2.39 -1.61 16.78
N SER A 66 2.20 -2.70 16.03
CA SER A 66 2.44 -4.09 16.48
C SER A 66 3.91 -4.27 16.91
N PHE A 67 4.85 -3.82 16.09
CA PHE A 67 6.29 -3.83 16.39
C PHE A 67 6.61 -3.09 17.70
N GLN A 68 6.13 -1.85 17.84
CA GLN A 68 6.39 -1.03 19.03
C GLN A 68 5.79 -1.64 20.30
N LYS A 69 4.60 -2.24 20.23
CA LYS A 69 3.96 -2.90 21.37
C LYS A 69 4.77 -4.12 21.83
N ILE A 70 5.21 -4.97 20.91
CA ILE A 70 6.00 -6.15 21.25
C ILE A 70 7.37 -5.73 21.78
N ALA A 71 8.07 -4.82 21.11
CA ALA A 71 9.36 -4.31 21.57
C ALA A 71 9.27 -3.75 23.01
N LYS A 72 8.21 -2.98 23.30
CA LYS A 72 7.95 -2.45 24.65
C LYS A 72 7.62 -3.53 25.67
N LYS A 73 6.85 -4.56 25.32
CA LYS A 73 6.54 -5.72 26.21
C LYS A 73 7.82 -6.37 26.73
N TYR A 74 8.85 -6.45 25.88
CA TYR A 74 10.15 -7.05 26.21
C TYR A 74 11.21 -6.04 26.64
N ASN A 75 10.85 -4.77 26.84
CA ASN A 75 11.76 -3.67 27.18
C ASN A 75 12.97 -3.54 26.24
N LYS A 76 12.77 -3.78 24.93
CA LYS A 76 13.81 -3.66 23.90
C LYS A 76 13.63 -2.37 23.11
N ASN A 77 14.71 -1.64 22.87
CA ASN A 77 14.73 -0.47 22.00
C ASN A 77 15.28 -0.86 20.63
N LEU A 78 14.38 -1.24 19.73
CA LEU A 78 14.73 -1.81 18.42
C LEU A 78 14.65 -0.79 17.27
N ASP A 79 14.14 0.42 17.53
CA ASP A 79 13.90 1.43 16.47
C ASP A 79 15.21 1.85 15.78
N LEU A 80 16.28 2.07 16.54
CA LEU A 80 17.59 2.46 15.98
C LEU A 80 18.18 1.40 15.07
N ASP A 81 18.04 0.13 15.42
CA ASP A 81 18.56 -0.98 14.61
C ASP A 81 17.69 -1.22 13.37
N LEU A 82 16.38 -0.99 13.47
CA LEU A 82 15.47 -0.98 12.33
C LEU A 82 15.86 0.13 11.33
N ASP A 83 16.14 1.35 11.81
CA ASP A 83 16.59 2.46 10.97
C ASP A 83 17.94 2.15 10.30
N LYS A 84 18.89 1.54 11.02
CA LYS A 84 20.16 1.08 10.44
C LYS A 84 19.98 0.07 9.31
N CYS A 85 18.94 -0.78 9.37
CA CYS A 85 18.60 -1.69 8.28
C CYS A 85 18.11 -0.92 7.06
N ILE A 86 17.13 -0.02 7.25
CA ILE A 86 16.55 0.84 6.21
C ILE A 86 17.64 1.70 5.54
N ASP A 87 18.63 2.14 6.33
CA ASP A 87 19.70 3.02 5.88
C ASP A 87 20.81 2.33 5.09
N SER A 88 20.77 1.01 4.96
CA SER A 88 21.76 0.26 4.21
C SER A 88 21.84 0.67 2.75
N LYS A 89 23.04 0.54 2.16
CA LYS A 89 23.30 0.94 0.77
C LYS A 89 22.86 -0.10 -0.27
N ASN A 90 22.81 -1.36 0.13
CA ASN A 90 22.43 -2.48 -0.73
C ASN A 90 21.65 -3.51 0.08
N VAL A 91 20.99 -4.40 -0.65
CA VAL A 91 20.11 -5.43 -0.08
C VAL A 91 20.88 -6.39 0.81
N ASP A 92 22.06 -6.85 0.40
CA ASP A 92 22.85 -7.83 1.18
C ASP A 92 23.19 -7.29 2.57
N LYS A 93 23.65 -6.04 2.66
CA LYS A 93 23.95 -5.38 3.94
C LYS A 93 22.71 -5.15 4.78
N MET A 94 21.57 -4.85 4.15
CA MET A 94 20.30 -4.71 4.87
C MET A 94 19.91 -6.05 5.49
N ILE A 95 20.00 -7.15 4.73
CA ILE A 95 19.67 -8.50 5.20
C ILE A 95 20.57 -8.90 6.38
N SER A 96 21.89 -8.71 6.29
CA SER A 96 22.79 -9.05 7.40
C SER A 96 22.46 -8.28 8.69
N LYS A 97 22.22 -6.96 8.61
CA LYS A 97 21.81 -6.18 9.80
C LYS A 97 20.45 -6.60 10.34
N ARG A 98 19.54 -7.02 9.45
CA ARG A 98 18.23 -7.52 9.85
C ARG A 98 18.35 -8.85 10.59
N GLU A 99 19.26 -9.73 10.18
CA GLU A 99 19.55 -10.98 10.89
C GLU A 99 20.10 -10.69 12.31
N GLU A 100 21.01 -9.71 12.44
CA GLU A 100 21.48 -9.23 13.75
C GLU A 100 20.32 -8.71 14.63
N LEU A 101 19.40 -7.93 14.04
CA LEU A 101 18.20 -7.45 14.74
C LEU A 101 17.26 -8.59 15.17
N MET A 102 17.10 -9.61 14.33
CA MET A 102 16.30 -10.79 14.66
C MET A 102 16.93 -11.62 15.78
N GLU A 103 18.27 -11.67 15.86
CA GLU A 103 19.00 -12.33 16.95
C GLU A 103 18.61 -11.75 18.32
N VAL A 104 18.52 -10.42 18.40
CA VAL A 104 18.12 -9.70 19.61
C VAL A 104 16.69 -10.05 20.04
N CYS A 105 15.87 -10.62 19.16
CA CYS A 105 14.48 -11.00 19.46
C CYS A 105 14.30 -12.49 19.80
N LYS A 106 15.39 -13.29 19.86
CA LYS A 106 15.28 -14.76 20.00
C LYS A 106 14.76 -15.26 21.35
N ASP A 107 14.90 -14.47 22.39
CA ASP A 107 14.44 -14.74 23.77
C ASP A 107 12.94 -14.46 23.98
N MET A 108 12.24 -13.94 22.96
CA MET A 108 10.80 -13.71 23.01
C MET A 108 10.02 -15.02 22.90
N ASP A 109 8.80 -15.03 23.45
CA ASP A 109 7.85 -16.12 23.27
C ASP A 109 7.55 -16.37 21.78
N GLU A 110 7.25 -17.63 21.41
CA GLU A 110 7.15 -18.04 20.01
C GLU A 110 6.13 -17.22 19.20
N LYS A 111 5.01 -16.84 19.82
CA LYS A 111 3.95 -16.07 19.16
C LYS A 111 4.43 -14.66 18.85
N ASP A 112 5.01 -13.99 19.85
CA ASP A 112 5.52 -12.63 19.68
C ASP A 112 6.76 -12.58 18.79
N LYS A 113 7.63 -13.58 18.87
CA LYS A 113 8.80 -13.74 18.00
C LYS A 113 8.39 -13.81 16.53
N LYS A 114 7.46 -14.71 16.16
CA LYS A 114 6.96 -14.80 14.78
C LYS A 114 6.36 -13.49 14.30
N LYS A 115 5.57 -12.82 15.16
CA LYS A 115 4.90 -11.56 14.83
C LYS A 115 5.91 -10.41 14.65
N ILE A 116 6.91 -10.29 15.53
CA ILE A 116 7.92 -9.23 15.43
C ILE A 116 8.86 -9.45 14.25
N GLU A 117 9.26 -10.69 13.95
CA GLU A 117 10.07 -11.01 12.76
C GLU A 117 9.34 -10.62 11.47
N ALA A 118 8.05 -10.95 11.37
CA ALA A 118 7.22 -10.53 10.23
C ALA A 118 7.12 -9.00 10.13
N ASN A 119 6.93 -8.30 11.25
CA ASN A 119 6.92 -6.83 11.27
C ASN A 119 8.27 -6.25 10.84
N ILE A 120 9.40 -6.78 11.33
CA ILE A 120 10.75 -6.33 10.98
C ILE A 120 10.97 -6.49 9.48
N ILE A 121 10.64 -7.64 8.90
CA ILE A 121 10.78 -7.88 7.45
C ILE A 121 9.96 -6.88 6.65
N ASN A 122 8.69 -6.67 7.01
CA ASN A 122 7.81 -5.74 6.31
C ASN A 122 8.32 -4.30 6.39
N LEU A 123 8.65 -3.83 7.60
CA LEU A 123 9.12 -2.46 7.82
C LEU A 123 10.46 -2.19 7.15
N THR A 124 11.41 -3.14 7.23
CA THR A 124 12.72 -3.00 6.58
C THR A 124 12.62 -3.00 5.07
N ASN A 125 11.86 -3.93 4.47
CA ASN A 125 11.68 -3.97 3.02
C ASN A 125 10.99 -2.70 2.48
N THR A 126 9.87 -2.28 3.09
CA THR A 126 9.15 -1.08 2.66
C THR A 126 9.99 0.19 2.85
N GLY A 127 10.66 0.33 4.00
CA GLY A 127 11.51 1.47 4.31
C GLY A 127 12.71 1.56 3.36
N PHE A 128 13.42 0.46 3.15
CA PHE A 128 14.55 0.38 2.21
C PHE A 128 14.11 0.71 0.79
N GLY A 129 12.97 0.16 0.35
CA GLY A 129 12.42 0.43 -0.97
C GLY A 129 12.10 1.92 -1.18
N THR A 130 11.36 2.51 -0.24
CA THR A 130 10.98 3.94 -0.28
C THR A 130 12.22 4.84 -0.31
N LYS A 131 13.21 4.56 0.54
CA LYS A 131 14.44 5.37 0.61
C LYS A 131 15.21 5.38 -0.72
N ASN A 132 15.16 4.27 -1.46
CA ASN A 132 15.92 4.10 -2.69
C ASN A 132 15.19 4.57 -3.95
N GLU A 133 13.92 4.99 -3.87
CA GLU A 133 13.14 5.47 -5.04
C GLU A 133 13.85 6.59 -5.81
N SER A 134 14.36 7.60 -5.10
CA SER A 134 15.09 8.71 -5.73
C SER A 134 16.37 8.24 -6.43
N ASN A 135 17.06 7.24 -5.88
CA ASN A 135 18.24 6.66 -6.52
C ASN A 135 17.86 5.88 -7.78
N SER A 136 16.76 5.13 -7.75
CA SER A 136 16.24 4.41 -8.91
C SER A 136 15.89 5.34 -10.06
N ILE A 137 15.24 6.49 -9.77
CA ILE A 137 14.92 7.50 -10.78
C ILE A 137 16.19 8.12 -11.37
N HIS A 138 17.22 8.35 -10.54
CA HIS A 138 18.52 8.83 -11.02
C HIS A 138 19.21 7.84 -11.96
N ILE A 139 19.17 6.55 -11.62
CA ILE A 139 19.71 5.47 -12.46
C ILE A 139 18.95 5.41 -13.79
N TYR A 140 17.62 5.43 -13.74
CA TYR A 140 16.76 5.50 -14.93
C TYR A 140 17.14 6.69 -15.82
N THR A 141 17.21 7.90 -15.24
CA THR A 141 17.51 9.15 -15.98
C THR A 141 18.87 9.08 -16.66
N LYS A 142 19.89 8.54 -15.97
CA LYS A 142 21.23 8.35 -16.56
C LYS A 142 21.25 7.35 -17.70
N MET A 143 20.48 6.27 -17.58
CA MET A 143 20.45 5.19 -18.56
C MET A 143 19.67 5.57 -19.82
N THR A 144 18.53 6.25 -19.67
CA THR A 144 17.66 6.61 -20.78
C THR A 144 17.95 7.99 -21.36
N GLY A 145 18.63 8.86 -20.61
CA GLY A 145 18.79 10.28 -20.95
C GLY A 145 17.50 11.10 -20.80
N ILE A 146 16.41 10.50 -20.30
CA ILE A 146 15.12 11.15 -20.13
C ILE A 146 15.03 11.74 -18.73
N ALA A 147 14.85 13.06 -18.64
CA ALA A 147 14.62 13.72 -17.37
C ALA A 147 13.29 13.29 -16.74
N VAL A 148 13.28 12.99 -15.45
CA VAL A 148 12.08 12.64 -14.69
C VAL A 148 11.79 13.72 -13.66
N ILE A 149 10.55 14.20 -13.63
CA ILE A 149 10.08 15.09 -12.57
C ILE A 149 9.62 14.20 -11.41
N ASN A 150 10.31 14.28 -10.28
CA ASN A 150 9.90 13.57 -9.06
C ASN A 150 8.65 14.23 -8.47
N ILE A 151 7.66 13.41 -8.14
CA ILE A 151 6.37 13.89 -7.66
C ILE A 151 6.08 13.31 -6.27
N SER A 152 6.43 14.04 -5.22
CA SER A 152 6.22 13.57 -3.84
C SER A 152 4.78 13.78 -3.33
N ASN A 153 3.94 14.50 -4.07
CA ASN A 153 2.58 14.82 -3.68
C ASN A 153 1.61 13.66 -3.94
N PHE A 154 0.55 13.60 -3.14
CA PHE A 154 -0.56 12.67 -3.37
C PHE A 154 -1.52 13.25 -4.41
N TYR A 155 -1.73 12.51 -5.51
CA TYR A 155 -2.67 12.88 -6.57
C TYR A 155 -3.93 12.03 -6.46
N LYS A 156 -5.05 12.61 -6.87
CA LYS A 156 -6.32 11.91 -6.94
C LYS A 156 -7.21 12.48 -8.03
N ARG A 157 -8.01 11.61 -8.63
CA ARG A 157 -9.04 11.97 -9.62
C ARG A 157 -10.36 11.34 -9.21
N ILE A 158 -11.44 12.09 -9.37
CA ILE A 158 -12.79 11.57 -9.14
C ILE A 158 -13.05 10.47 -10.16
N ILE A 159 -13.57 9.33 -9.71
CA ILE A 159 -13.88 8.19 -10.56
C ILE A 159 -15.39 8.01 -10.72
N MET A 160 -16.17 8.27 -9.68
CA MET A 160 -17.64 8.23 -9.73
C MET A 160 -18.26 9.04 -8.59
N LYS A 161 -19.58 9.23 -8.67
CA LYS A 161 -20.42 9.70 -7.56
C LYS A 161 -21.38 8.58 -7.16
N SER A 162 -21.57 8.39 -5.86
CA SER A 162 -22.53 7.42 -5.33
C SER A 162 -23.15 8.00 -4.06
N GLY A 163 -24.47 8.21 -4.09
CA GLY A 163 -25.18 8.99 -3.06
C GLY A 163 -24.57 10.38 -2.89
N ASP A 164 -24.30 10.76 -1.65
CA ASP A 164 -23.69 12.04 -1.28
C ASP A 164 -22.15 12.04 -1.36
N TYR A 165 -21.55 10.96 -1.86
CA TYR A 165 -20.10 10.77 -1.88
C TYR A 165 -19.51 10.85 -3.28
N ASN A 166 -18.46 11.66 -3.42
CA ASN A 166 -17.52 11.61 -4.52
C ASN A 166 -16.46 10.56 -4.21
N TRP A 167 -16.36 9.55 -5.07
CA TRP A 167 -15.33 8.53 -5.01
C TRP A 167 -14.14 8.94 -5.86
N TYR A 168 -12.95 8.80 -5.29
CA TYR A 168 -11.68 9.09 -5.92
C TYR A 168 -10.83 7.82 -5.98
N VAL A 169 -10.00 7.73 -7.00
CA VAL A 169 -8.78 6.94 -6.97
C VAL A 169 -7.58 7.87 -6.78
N GLY A 170 -6.58 7.43 -6.02
CA GLY A 170 -5.43 8.29 -5.70
C GLY A 170 -4.21 7.56 -5.19
N GLY A 171 -3.05 8.21 -5.25
CA GLY A 171 -1.80 7.69 -4.72
C GLY A 171 -0.64 8.67 -4.89
N LYS A 172 0.55 8.25 -4.48
CA LYS A 172 1.80 8.96 -4.74
C LYS A 172 2.43 8.36 -6.00
N ILE A 173 2.91 9.21 -6.88
CA ILE A 173 3.39 8.83 -8.20
C ILE A 173 4.87 9.14 -8.24
N ASP A 174 5.72 8.14 -8.48
CA ASP A 174 7.17 8.30 -8.25
C ASP A 174 7.79 9.35 -9.19
N GLY A 175 7.36 9.37 -10.45
CA GLY A 175 7.76 10.43 -11.37
C GLY A 175 6.94 10.52 -12.65
N ILE A 176 7.18 11.60 -13.39
CA ILE A 176 6.59 11.84 -14.71
C ILE A 176 7.69 12.34 -15.67
N CYS A 177 7.72 11.77 -16.88
CA CYS A 177 8.56 12.23 -17.99
C CYS A 177 7.90 13.42 -18.76
N PRO A 178 8.66 14.21 -19.55
CA PRO A 178 8.13 15.35 -20.29
C PRO A 178 6.96 15.01 -21.23
N ASP A 179 6.93 13.79 -21.74
CA ASP A 179 5.87 13.26 -22.63
C ASP A 179 4.69 12.66 -21.86
N LYS A 180 4.58 12.95 -20.56
CA LYS A 180 3.60 12.44 -19.61
C LYS A 180 3.69 10.94 -19.31
N THR A 181 4.76 10.24 -19.70
CA THR A 181 4.96 8.85 -19.25
C THR A 181 5.04 8.81 -17.73
N ILE A 182 4.20 7.98 -17.11
CA ILE A 182 4.21 7.77 -15.66
C ILE A 182 5.35 6.82 -15.31
N ILE A 183 6.17 7.18 -14.32
CA ILE A 183 7.19 6.31 -13.75
C ILE A 183 6.69 5.75 -12.43
N GLU A 184 6.65 4.42 -12.32
CA GLU A 184 6.44 3.69 -11.07
C GLU A 184 7.69 2.87 -10.78
N VAL A 185 8.32 3.11 -9.63
CA VAL A 185 9.55 2.46 -9.21
C VAL A 185 9.23 1.27 -8.32
N LYS A 186 9.90 0.15 -8.56
CA LYS A 186 9.89 -1.02 -7.69
C LYS A 186 11.30 -1.41 -7.30
N ASN A 187 11.68 -1.02 -6.09
CA ASN A 187 12.89 -1.50 -5.45
C ASN A 187 12.72 -2.95 -5.00
N ARG A 188 13.31 -3.88 -5.75
CA ARG A 188 13.23 -5.33 -5.54
C ARG A 188 14.20 -5.77 -4.46
N MET A 189 13.77 -6.75 -3.67
CA MET A 189 14.54 -7.30 -2.54
C MET A 189 15.30 -8.59 -2.86
N HIS A 190 14.99 -9.26 -3.96
CA HIS A 190 15.56 -10.59 -4.24
C HIS A 190 16.05 -10.73 -5.68
N LYS A 191 15.24 -10.29 -6.64
CA LYS A 191 15.52 -10.29 -8.07
C LYS A 191 14.58 -9.34 -8.79
N LEU A 192 14.96 -8.91 -9.98
CA LEU A 192 14.04 -8.29 -10.93
C LEU A 192 13.03 -9.34 -11.42
N PHE A 193 11.79 -8.92 -11.70
CA PHE A 193 10.76 -9.85 -12.16
C PHE A 193 10.79 -10.02 -13.67
N TYR A 194 11.22 -9.00 -14.42
CA TYR A 194 11.24 -9.01 -15.89
C TYR A 194 9.87 -9.26 -16.55
N ASN A 195 8.80 -9.24 -15.75
CA ASN A 195 7.43 -9.33 -16.20
C ASN A 195 6.52 -8.47 -15.32
N LEU A 196 5.52 -7.86 -15.94
CA LEU A 196 4.57 -7.01 -15.24
C LEU A 196 3.65 -7.87 -14.37
N ARG A 197 3.62 -7.61 -13.06
CA ARG A 197 2.66 -8.28 -12.16
C ARG A 197 1.32 -7.58 -12.22
N GLU A 198 0.25 -8.35 -12.11
CA GLU A 198 -1.11 -7.82 -12.27
C GLU A 198 -1.44 -6.68 -11.30
N TYR A 199 -1.02 -6.80 -10.04
CA TYR A 199 -1.21 -5.75 -9.05
C TYR A 199 -0.40 -4.47 -9.34
N GLU A 200 0.74 -4.60 -10.03
CA GLU A 200 1.57 -3.45 -10.45
C GLU A 200 0.98 -2.82 -11.71
N LYS A 201 0.46 -3.63 -12.65
CA LYS A 201 -0.30 -3.15 -13.82
C LYS A 201 -1.48 -2.30 -13.39
N ILE A 202 -2.31 -2.80 -12.49
CA ILE A 202 -3.51 -2.08 -12.01
C ILE A 202 -3.10 -0.77 -11.30
N GLN A 203 -2.00 -0.79 -10.55
CA GLN A 203 -1.49 0.41 -9.89
C GLN A 203 -1.05 1.46 -10.92
N THR A 204 -0.32 1.09 -11.97
CA THR A 204 0.10 2.05 -13.01
C THR A 204 -1.09 2.56 -13.84
N TYR A 205 -2.09 1.71 -14.12
CA TYR A 205 -3.36 2.11 -14.75
C TYR A 205 -4.08 3.19 -13.95
N CYS A 206 -4.12 3.04 -12.63
CA CYS A 206 -4.70 4.06 -11.75
C CYS A 206 -3.98 5.42 -11.91
N TYR A 207 -2.64 5.42 -11.96
CA TYR A 207 -1.87 6.65 -12.13
C TYR A 207 -2.03 7.27 -13.53
N MET A 208 -2.03 6.45 -14.57
CA MET A 208 -2.35 6.86 -15.94
C MET A 208 -3.73 7.52 -16.01
N TYR A 209 -4.75 6.94 -15.37
CA TYR A 209 -6.07 7.55 -15.24
C TYR A 209 -6.04 8.86 -14.47
N ILE A 210 -5.33 8.94 -13.34
CA ILE A 210 -5.28 10.15 -12.50
C ILE A 210 -4.70 11.36 -13.24
N LEU A 211 -3.70 11.11 -14.10
CA LEU A 211 -2.93 12.16 -14.78
C LEU A 211 -3.21 12.28 -16.27
N GLU A 212 -4.21 11.54 -16.78
CA GLU A 212 -4.59 11.54 -18.20
C GLU A 212 -3.40 11.21 -19.11
N SER A 213 -2.66 10.15 -18.75
CA SER A 213 -1.56 9.60 -19.53
C SER A 213 -1.97 8.28 -20.17
N ASN A 214 -1.42 8.00 -21.35
CA ASN A 214 -1.68 6.76 -22.08
C ASN A 214 -0.56 5.73 -21.92
N LYS A 215 0.49 6.05 -21.15
CA LYS A 215 1.64 5.19 -20.98
C LYS A 215 2.31 5.35 -19.62
N SER A 216 2.87 4.25 -19.16
CA SER A 216 3.68 4.20 -17.96
C SER A 216 4.86 3.25 -18.16
N GLN A 217 5.87 3.42 -17.32
CA GLN A 217 7.02 2.55 -17.23
C GLN A 217 7.17 2.09 -15.78
N LEU A 218 7.12 0.77 -15.59
CA LEU A 218 7.51 0.15 -14.34
C LEU A 218 9.03 -0.01 -14.33
N VAL A 219 9.70 0.72 -13.45
CA VAL A 219 11.15 0.70 -13.30
C VAL A 219 11.51 -0.19 -12.12
N GLU A 220 11.96 -1.41 -12.41
CA GLU A 220 12.46 -2.31 -11.39
C GLU A 220 13.93 -2.03 -11.13
N THR A 221 14.30 -1.89 -9.86
CA THR A 221 15.70 -1.75 -9.45
C THR A 221 16.04 -2.76 -8.38
N TYR A 222 17.19 -3.40 -8.50
CA TYR A 222 17.72 -4.31 -7.49
C TYR A 222 19.09 -3.82 -7.03
N MET A 223 19.11 -3.24 -5.82
CA MET A 223 20.30 -2.65 -5.22
C MET A 223 21.23 -3.75 -4.66
N LYS A 224 21.87 -4.52 -5.55
CA LYS A 224 22.79 -5.61 -5.18
C LYS A 224 24.26 -5.18 -5.35
N GLY A 225 25.11 -5.53 -4.38
CA GLY A 225 26.54 -5.23 -4.47
C GLY A 225 26.86 -3.73 -4.66
N THR A 226 27.70 -3.42 -5.65
CA THR A 226 28.15 -2.07 -6.00
C THR A 226 27.46 -1.48 -7.23
N GLN A 227 26.87 -2.31 -8.08
CA GLN A 227 26.16 -1.92 -9.30
C GLN A 227 24.72 -2.41 -9.25
N PRO A 228 23.73 -1.51 -9.18
CA PRO A 228 22.34 -1.89 -9.22
C PRO A 228 21.96 -2.52 -10.56
N GLU A 229 21.14 -3.57 -10.52
CA GLU A 229 20.46 -4.09 -11.70
C GLU A 229 19.18 -3.27 -11.95
N ILE A 230 18.84 -3.05 -13.21
CA ILE A 230 17.65 -2.30 -13.61
C ILE A 230 16.90 -3.01 -14.74
N ASN A 231 15.58 -2.97 -14.69
CA ASN A 231 14.69 -3.39 -15.77
C ASN A 231 13.57 -2.36 -15.93
N ILE A 232 13.15 -2.12 -17.17
CA ILE A 232 12.06 -1.19 -17.50
C ILE A 232 11.02 -1.98 -18.26
N ILE A 233 9.77 -1.90 -17.81
CA ILE A 233 8.63 -2.54 -18.47
C ILE A 233 7.67 -1.44 -18.91
N ASP A 234 7.48 -1.31 -20.21
CA ASP A 234 6.49 -0.41 -20.80
C ASP A 234 5.08 -0.95 -20.59
N VAL A 235 4.15 -0.06 -20.26
CA VAL A 235 2.74 -0.37 -20.07
C VAL A 235 1.90 0.69 -20.77
N GLU A 236 1.11 0.25 -21.74
CA GLU A 236 0.14 1.11 -22.43
C GLU A 236 -1.21 1.07 -21.72
N PHE A 237 -1.93 2.19 -21.78
CA PHE A 237 -3.28 2.29 -21.23
C PHE A 237 -4.29 1.64 -22.17
N GLU A 238 -4.86 0.52 -21.75
CA GLU A 238 -5.90 -0.19 -22.49
C GLU A 238 -7.28 0.14 -21.93
N GLU A 239 -8.09 0.89 -22.69
CA GLU A 239 -9.43 1.34 -22.28
C GLU A 239 -10.36 0.18 -21.85
N ILE A 240 -10.26 -0.97 -22.54
CA ILE A 240 -11.06 -2.17 -22.22
C ILE A 240 -10.70 -2.70 -20.83
N TYR A 241 -9.40 -2.76 -20.51
CA TYR A 241 -8.93 -3.23 -19.21
C TYR A 241 -9.26 -2.24 -18.10
N TRP A 242 -9.13 -0.93 -18.35
CA TRP A 242 -9.58 0.08 -17.40
C TRP A 242 -11.09 0.03 -17.14
N THR A 243 -11.90 -0.19 -18.18
CA THR A 243 -13.36 -0.37 -18.05
C THR A 243 -13.70 -1.56 -17.15
N PHE A 244 -12.95 -2.66 -17.28
CA PHE A 244 -13.08 -3.82 -16.39
C PHE A 244 -12.69 -3.50 -14.94
N ILE A 245 -11.59 -2.77 -14.70
CA ILE A 245 -11.22 -2.30 -13.36
C ILE A 245 -12.34 -1.41 -12.79
N PHE A 246 -12.85 -0.47 -13.59
CA PHE A 246 -13.91 0.45 -13.19
C PHE A 246 -15.20 -0.28 -12.80
N SER A 247 -15.62 -1.30 -13.55
CA SER A 247 -16.81 -2.08 -13.21
C SER A 247 -16.68 -2.79 -11.86
N ARG A 248 -15.50 -3.36 -11.57
CA ARG A 248 -15.19 -3.97 -10.26
C ARG A 248 -15.19 -2.91 -9.14
N ILE A 249 -14.63 -1.71 -9.38
CA ILE A 249 -14.74 -0.59 -8.43
C ILE A 249 -16.21 -0.26 -8.14
N ASN A 250 -17.05 -0.18 -9.17
CA ASN A 250 -18.48 0.10 -9.00
C ASN A 250 -19.16 -0.95 -8.12
N THR A 251 -18.91 -2.24 -8.37
CA THR A 251 -19.43 -3.33 -7.53
C THR A 251 -18.97 -3.22 -6.07
N PHE A 252 -17.71 -2.86 -5.84
CA PHE A 252 -17.22 -2.59 -4.48
C PHE A 252 -17.96 -1.41 -3.83
N VAL A 253 -18.20 -0.31 -4.56
CA VAL A 253 -18.90 0.86 -4.05
C VAL A 253 -20.36 0.53 -3.67
N GLU A 254 -21.05 -0.27 -4.48
CA GLU A 254 -22.38 -0.78 -4.17
C GLU A 254 -22.38 -1.61 -2.88
N TYR A 255 -21.42 -2.54 -2.75
CA TYR A 255 -21.25 -3.31 -1.52
C TYR A 255 -20.91 -2.42 -0.31
N PHE A 256 -20.07 -1.40 -0.49
CA PHE A 256 -19.71 -0.46 0.56
C PHE A 256 -20.93 0.31 1.09
N ASN A 257 -21.84 0.72 0.20
CA ASN A 257 -23.08 1.38 0.60
C ASN A 257 -23.96 0.44 1.43
N LEU A 258 -24.12 -0.81 1.01
CA LEU A 258 -24.83 -1.83 1.80
C LEU A 258 -24.18 -2.04 3.17
N PHE A 259 -22.85 -2.13 3.21
CA PHE A 259 -22.09 -2.28 4.45
C PHE A 259 -22.30 -1.11 5.42
N LEU A 260 -22.40 0.13 4.92
CA LEU A 260 -22.64 1.31 5.76
C LEU A 260 -24.02 1.29 6.42
N GLU A 261 -25.02 0.67 5.81
CA GLU A 261 -26.38 0.59 6.35
C GLU A 261 -26.59 -0.63 7.25
N ASN A 262 -25.68 -1.62 7.19
CA ASN A 262 -25.84 -2.89 7.89
C ASN A 262 -24.88 -3.03 9.09
N ASP A 263 -25.42 -2.86 10.30
CA ASP A 263 -24.66 -3.02 11.54
C ASP A 263 -24.19 -4.46 11.80
N GLU A 264 -24.90 -5.48 11.30
CA GLU A 264 -24.48 -6.88 11.44
C GLU A 264 -23.21 -7.15 10.64
N LEU A 265 -23.10 -6.64 9.41
CA LEU A 265 -21.88 -6.74 8.61
C LEU A 265 -20.68 -6.03 9.26
N LYS A 266 -20.91 -4.88 9.89
CA LYS A 266 -19.86 -4.14 10.62
C LYS A 266 -19.38 -4.90 11.86
N ILE A 267 -20.32 -5.51 12.59
CA ILE A 267 -20.02 -6.35 13.75
C ILE A 267 -19.24 -7.60 13.29
N ASP A 268 -19.71 -8.28 12.26
CA ASP A 268 -19.09 -9.49 11.70
C ASP A 268 -17.65 -9.22 11.22
N LEU A 269 -17.41 -8.09 10.54
CA LEU A 269 -16.06 -7.65 10.15
C LEU A 269 -15.13 -7.48 11.34
N LEU A 270 -15.62 -6.85 12.41
CA LEU A 270 -14.81 -6.61 13.61
C LEU A 270 -14.69 -7.85 14.50
N GLU A 271 -15.64 -8.78 14.48
CA GLU A 271 -15.62 -9.99 15.31
C GLU A 271 -14.68 -11.04 14.71
N ASN A 272 -14.81 -11.31 13.42
CA ASN A 272 -13.92 -12.26 12.73
C ASN A 272 -12.53 -11.66 12.44
N GLY A 273 -12.45 -10.33 12.39
CA GLY A 273 -11.27 -9.59 11.97
C GLY A 273 -11.15 -9.51 10.46
N VAL A 274 -10.40 -8.50 9.99
CA VAL A 274 -10.27 -8.14 8.57
C VAL A 274 -9.82 -9.34 7.71
N GLU A 275 -8.86 -10.13 8.18
CA GLU A 275 -8.31 -11.26 7.41
C GLU A 275 -9.32 -12.39 7.16
N ASN A 276 -10.29 -12.58 8.07
CA ASN A 276 -11.26 -13.67 7.99
C ASN A 276 -12.62 -13.23 7.44
N PHE A 277 -12.87 -11.93 7.35
CA PHE A 277 -14.12 -11.40 6.80
C PHE A 277 -14.16 -11.57 5.28
N LYS A 278 -15.08 -12.43 4.82
CA LYS A 278 -15.21 -12.77 3.39
C LYS A 278 -16.21 -11.85 2.70
N ILE A 279 -15.73 -11.19 1.65
CA ILE A 279 -16.56 -10.39 0.74
C ILE A 279 -16.61 -11.14 -0.59
N ASN A 280 -17.80 -11.64 -0.97
CA ASN A 280 -17.98 -12.36 -2.22
C ASN A 280 -18.75 -11.49 -3.22
N ILE A 281 -18.02 -10.65 -3.94
CA ILE A 281 -18.59 -9.69 -4.90
C ILE A 281 -18.10 -9.92 -6.33
N TYR A 282 -17.31 -10.97 -6.58
CA TYR A 282 -16.57 -11.16 -7.84
C TYR A 282 -16.54 -12.58 -8.37
#